data_AF-A0A7W0SQ70-F1
#
_entry.id   AF-A0A7W0SQ70-F1
#
_cell.length_a   1.000
_cell.length_b   1.000
_cell.length_c   1.000
_cell.angle_alpha   90.00
_cell.angle_beta   90.00
_cell.angle_gamma   90.00
#
_symmetry.space_group_name_H-M   'P 1'
#
loop_
_entity.id
_entity.type
_entity.pdbx_description
1 polymer ?
#
loop_
_entity_poly.entity_id
_entity_poly.type
_entity_poly.pdbx_seq_one_letter_code
_entity_poly.pdbx_strand_id
1 'polypeptide(L)'
;MNEFRVGNAAGMAVVSPSMTPDQIHNEIERISEERQDLWHTLSGGLDPAVKEEIGELDARLQELWQALRMEKARLRFGEREDIVRRARAEERLERAA
;
A
#
# COMPACT_ATOMS: atom_id res chain seq x y z
N MET A 1 18.59 -19.83 27.82
CA MET A 1 18.13 -20.47 26.57
C MET A 1 16.77 -19.90 26.27
N ASN A 2 16.73 -18.82 25.49
CA ASN A 2 15.47 -18.17 25.13
C ASN A 2 15.13 -18.61 23.71
N GLU A 3 14.00 -19.27 23.56
CA GLU A 3 13.52 -19.83 22.29
C GLU A 3 13.16 -18.68 21.34
N PHE A 4 14.04 -18.44 20.36
CA PHE A 4 13.74 -17.58 19.23
C PHE A 4 12.67 -18.26 18.38
N ARG A 5 11.40 -17.97 18.67
CA ARG A 5 10.32 -18.23 17.72
C ARG A 5 10.48 -17.27 16.55
N VAL A 6 11.28 -17.71 15.59
CA VAL A 6 11.17 -17.29 14.19
C VAL A 6 9.85 -17.86 13.68
N GLY A 7 8.85 -17.01 13.58
CA GLY A 7 7.58 -17.29 12.95
C GLY A 7 6.90 -15.94 12.78
N ASN A 8 6.79 -15.42 11.57
CA ASN A 8 5.78 -15.92 10.67
C ASN A 8 6.16 -15.61 9.21
N ALA A 9 6.28 -16.65 8.39
CA ALA A 9 6.23 -16.55 6.93
C ALA A 9 4.76 -16.31 6.49
N ALA A 10 4.16 -15.23 6.96
CA ALA A 10 2.78 -14.89 6.68
C ALA A 10 2.70 -14.05 5.40
N GLY A 11 2.55 -14.77 4.29
CA GLY A 11 1.74 -14.31 3.18
C GLY A 11 2.35 -13.21 2.31
N MET A 12 3.06 -13.63 1.27
CA MET A 12 3.11 -12.90 -0.01
C MET A 12 1.70 -12.77 -0.59
N ALA A 13 0.83 -11.97 0.02
CA ALA A 13 -0.44 -11.58 -0.55
C ALA A 13 -0.14 -10.46 -1.54
N VAL A 14 0.14 -10.82 -2.79
CA VAL A 14 0.00 -9.91 -3.94
C VAL A 14 -1.30 -9.11 -3.78
N VAL A 15 -1.25 -7.77 -3.92
CA VAL A 15 -2.47 -6.93 -3.88
C VAL A 15 -3.41 -7.53 -4.91
N SER A 16 -4.45 -8.22 -4.46
CA SER A 16 -5.39 -8.85 -5.37
C SER A 16 -6.23 -7.73 -5.99
N PRO A 17 -6.46 -7.71 -7.31
CA PRO A 17 -7.15 -6.63 -8.02
C PRO A 17 -8.66 -6.49 -7.69
N SER A 18 -9.12 -7.02 -6.56
CA SER A 18 -10.52 -7.07 -6.14
C SER A 18 -10.77 -6.61 -4.69
N MET A 19 -9.82 -5.94 -4.04
CA MET A 19 -10.04 -5.44 -2.67
C MET A 19 -10.90 -4.17 -2.66
N THR A 20 -11.90 -4.11 -1.79
CA THR A 20 -12.72 -2.92 -1.56
C THR A 20 -11.96 -1.85 -0.77
N PRO A 21 -12.34 -0.56 -0.79
CA PRO A 21 -11.66 0.48 -0.01
C PRO A 21 -11.56 0.16 1.49
N ASP A 22 -12.60 -0.44 2.06
CA ASP A 22 -12.61 -0.82 3.48
C ASP A 22 -11.61 -1.95 3.76
N GLN A 23 -11.51 -2.93 2.85
CA GLN A 23 -10.50 -3.98 2.95
C GLN A 23 -9.08 -3.42 2.84
N ILE A 24 -8.85 -2.47 1.92
CA ILE A 24 -7.54 -1.82 1.79
C ILE A 24 -7.22 -1.00 3.05
N HIS A 25 -8.21 -0.32 3.64
CA HIS A 25 -8.02 0.44 4.88
C HIS A 25 -7.66 -0.45 6.06
N ASN A 26 -8.39 -1.56 6.26
CA ASN A 26 -8.10 -2.53 7.31
C ASN A 26 -6.69 -3.13 7.15
N GLU A 27 -6.27 -3.40 5.92
CA GLU A 27 -4.94 -3.93 5.63
C GLU A 27 -3.84 -2.90 5.92
N ILE A 28 -4.07 -1.62 5.59
CA ILE A 28 -3.16 -0.53 5.96
C ILE A 28 -3.01 -0.44 7.47
N GLU A 29 -4.10 -0.57 8.23
CA GLU A 29 -4.09 -0.51 9.69
C GLU A 29 -3.29 -1.69 10.27
N ARG A 30 -3.57 -2.91 9.83
CA ARG A 30 -2.82 -4.12 10.21
C ARG A 30 -1.32 -3.98 9.95
N ILE A 31 -0.93 -3.56 8.74
CA ILE A 31 0.49 -3.40 8.39
C ILE A 31 1.14 -2.24 9.17
N SER A 32 0.37 -1.19 9.48
CA SER A 32 0.87 -0.07 10.28
C SER A 32 1.16 -0.50 11.73
N GLU A 33 0.31 -1.35 12.30
CA GLU A 33 0.53 -1.97 13.62
C GLU A 33 1.79 -2.85 13.61
N GLU A 34 1.91 -3.76 12.62
CA GLU A 34 3.08 -4.63 12.47
C GLU A 34 4.38 -3.81 12.35
N ARG A 35 4.36 -2.75 11.53
CA ARG A 35 5.51 -1.84 11.40
C ARG A 35 5.84 -1.15 12.73
N GLN A 36 4.84 -0.75 13.51
CA GLN A 36 5.05 -0.13 14.81
C GLN A 36 5.73 -1.10 15.79
N ASP A 37 5.32 -2.36 15.81
CA ASP A 37 5.95 -3.40 16.64
C ASP A 37 7.42 -3.65 16.27
N LEU A 38 7.73 -3.63 14.97
CA LEU A 38 9.12 -3.71 14.50
C LEU A 38 9.95 -2.49 14.92
N TRP A 39 9.38 -1.29 14.87
CA TRP A 39 10.06 -0.09 15.39
C TRP A 39 10.32 -0.17 16.89
N HIS A 40 9.37 -0.71 17.67
CA HIS A 40 9.58 -0.96 19.09
C HIS A 40 10.72 -1.96 19.32
N THR A 41 10.80 -3.02 18.51
CA THR A 41 11.88 -4.01 18.55
C THR A 41 13.23 -3.37 18.20
N LEU A 42 13.30 -2.57 17.14
CA LEU A 42 14.53 -1.88 16.71
C LEU A 42 15.02 -0.85 17.74
N SER A 43 14.11 -0.28 18.54
CA SER A 43 14.49 0.64 19.62
C SER A 43 15.29 -0.05 20.74
N GLY A 44 15.14 -1.37 20.90
CA GLY A 44 15.89 -2.19 21.86
C GLY A 44 17.29 -2.60 21.39
N GLY A 45 17.62 -2.40 20.12
CA GLY A 45 18.92 -2.74 19.54
C GLY A 45 18.91 -2.66 18.02
N LEU A 46 20.04 -2.24 17.43
CA LEU A 46 20.16 -2.12 15.97
C LEU A 46 20.23 -3.52 15.34
N ASP A 47 19.12 -3.97 14.78
CA ASP A 47 19.01 -5.19 13.97
C ASP A 47 18.80 -4.83 12.49
N PRO A 48 19.78 -5.11 11.60
CA PRO A 48 19.66 -4.89 10.17
C PRO A 48 18.49 -5.62 9.51
N ALA A 49 18.10 -6.82 10.00
CA ALA A 49 17.00 -7.59 9.43
C ALA A 49 15.65 -6.92 9.72
N VAL A 50 15.46 -6.45 10.96
CA VAL A 50 14.27 -5.67 11.36
C VAL A 50 14.15 -4.39 10.54
N LYS A 51 15.29 -3.73 10.25
CA LYS A 51 15.31 -2.54 9.41
C LYS A 51 14.90 -2.82 7.96
N GLU A 52 15.33 -3.95 7.39
CA GLU A 52 14.94 -4.39 6.05
C GLU A 52 13.43 -4.67 6.00
N GLU A 53 12.91 -5.41 6.97
CA GLU A 53 11.47 -5.73 7.09
C GLU A 53 10.60 -4.48 7.20
N ILE A 54 11.00 -3.49 8.02
CA ILE A 54 10.32 -2.18 8.08
C ILE A 54 10.28 -1.52 6.68
N GLY A 55 11.37 -1.62 5.92
CA GLY A 55 11.44 -1.09 4.56
C GLY A 55 10.47 -1.79 3.59
N GLU A 56 10.32 -3.11 3.70
CA GLU A 56 9.35 -3.88 2.92
C GLU A 56 7.90 -3.49 3.27
N LEU A 57 7.60 -3.34 4.57
CA LEU A 57 6.29 -2.89 5.03
C LEU A 57 5.98 -1.46 4.57
N ASP A 58 6.97 -0.56 4.56
CA ASP A 58 6.81 0.80 4.04
C ASP A 58 6.49 0.81 2.54
N ALA A 59 7.19 0.01 1.74
CA ALA A 59 6.91 -0.16 0.33
C ALA A 59 5.47 -0.69 0.12
N ARG A 60 5.07 -1.65 0.94
CA ARG A 60 3.73 -2.23 0.89
C ARG A 60 2.64 -1.22 1.27
N LEU A 61 2.85 -0.43 2.31
CA LEU A 61 1.94 0.65 2.69
C LEU A 61 1.77 1.63 1.54
N GLN A 62 2.86 2.00 0.86
CA GLN A 62 2.81 2.89 -0.29
C GLN A 62 1.92 2.32 -1.41
N GLU A 63 2.05 1.04 -1.73
CA GLU A 63 1.19 0.36 -2.72
C GLU A 63 -0.29 0.39 -2.32
N LEU A 64 -0.60 0.08 -1.06
CA LEU A 64 -1.98 0.06 -0.56
C LEU A 64 -2.60 1.45 -0.56
N TRP A 65 -1.86 2.48 -0.17
CA TRP A 65 -2.33 3.87 -0.25
C TRP A 65 -2.59 4.31 -1.70
N GLN A 66 -1.80 3.84 -2.66
CA GLN A 66 -2.07 4.09 -4.08
C GLN A 66 -3.34 3.37 -4.54
N ALA A 67 -3.49 2.08 -4.20
CA ALA A 67 -4.67 1.29 -4.51
C ALA A 67 -5.94 1.92 -3.91
N LEU A 68 -5.89 2.36 -2.65
CA LEU A 68 -7.01 3.03 -2.00
C LEU A 68 -7.42 4.31 -2.71
N ARG A 69 -6.43 5.12 -3.13
CA ARG A 69 -6.69 6.35 -3.89
C ARG A 69 -7.32 6.05 -5.25
N MET A 70 -6.83 5.03 -5.94
CA MET A 70 -7.38 4.60 -7.23
C MET A 70 -8.82 4.09 -7.09
N GLU A 71 -9.10 3.27 -6.09
CA GLU A 71 -10.44 2.72 -5.88
C GLU A 71 -11.43 3.80 -5.41
N LYS A 72 -11.02 4.71 -4.52
CA LYS A 72 -11.83 5.88 -4.15
C LYS A 72 -12.13 6.78 -5.34
N ALA A 73 -11.14 7.00 -6.22
CA ALA A 73 -11.36 7.75 -7.46
C ALA A 73 -12.34 7.02 -8.38
N ARG A 74 -12.22 5.70 -8.54
CA ARG A 74 -13.14 4.87 -9.32
C ARG A 74 -14.57 4.97 -8.79
N LEU A 75 -14.78 4.85 -7.48
CA LEU A 75 -16.10 4.95 -6.86
C LEU A 75 -16.71 6.36 -7.02
N ARG A 76 -15.89 7.40 -6.97
CA ARG A 76 -16.37 8.79 -7.07
C ARG A 76 -16.63 9.25 -8.51
N PHE A 77 -15.85 8.76 -9.46
CA PHE A 77 -15.80 9.29 -10.83
C PHE A 77 -16.10 8.26 -11.93
N GLY A 78 -16.39 7.01 -11.58
CA GLY A 78 -16.58 5.91 -12.53
C GLY A 78 -15.28 5.22 -12.95
N GLU A 79 -15.34 4.26 -13.88
CA GLU A 79 -14.12 3.60 -14.37
C GLU A 79 -13.15 4.61 -14.99
N ARG A 80 -11.86 4.43 -14.68
CA ARG A 80 -10.67 5.19 -15.10
C ARG A 80 -10.69 5.78 -16.53
N GLU A 81 -11.41 5.12 -17.43
CA GLU A 81 -11.71 5.53 -18.79
C GLU A 81 -12.33 6.95 -18.91
N ASP A 82 -13.30 7.33 -18.09
CA ASP A 82 -13.96 8.65 -18.23
C ASP A 82 -13.04 9.83 -17.85
N ILE A 83 -12.16 9.62 -16.87
CA ILE A 83 -11.17 10.60 -16.41
C ILE A 83 -10.06 10.79 -17.46
N VAL A 84 -9.54 9.69 -18.02
CA VAL A 84 -8.51 9.74 -19.07
C VAL A 84 -9.07 10.26 -20.40
N ARG A 85 -10.34 9.96 -20.73
CA ARG A 85 -11.01 10.43 -21.95
C ARG A 85 -11.22 11.95 -21.92
N ARG A 86 -11.52 12.54 -20.76
CA ARG A 86 -11.61 14.00 -20.58
C ARG A 86 -10.23 14.67 -20.68
N ALA A 87 -9.22 14.14 -20.01
CA ALA A 87 -7.86 14.66 -20.06
C ALA A 87 -7.26 14.65 -21.48
N ARG A 88 -7.50 13.58 -22.27
CA ARG A 88 -7.07 13.50 -23.68
C ARG A 88 -7.90 14.36 -24.63
N ALA A 89 -9.16 14.65 -24.30
CA ALA A 89 -10.00 15.55 -25.08
C ALA A 89 -9.55 17.01 -24.97
N GLU A 90 -9.05 17.42 -23.79
CA GLU A 90 -8.47 18.75 -23.55
C GLU A 90 -7.08 18.91 -24.24
N GLU A 91 -6.22 17.88 -24.26
CA GLU A 91 -4.90 17.92 -24.94
C GLU A 91 -4.97 18.14 -26.47
N ARG A 92 -6.10 17.78 -27.11
CA ARG A 92 -6.28 17.99 -28.56
C ARG A 92 -6.77 19.40 -28.95
N LEU A 93 -7.32 20.17 -28.01
CA LEU A 93 -7.74 21.56 -28.26
C LEU A 93 -6.56 22.54 -28.20
N GLU A 94 -5.53 22.25 -27.40
CA GLU A 94 -4.34 23.10 -27.26
C GLU A 94 -3.37 23.02 -28.46
N ARG A 95 -3.40 21.93 -29.23
CA ARG A 95 -2.57 21.78 -30.44
C ARG A 95 -3.19 22.36 -31.72
N ALA A 96 -4.45 22.78 -31.67
CA ALA A 96 -5.19 23.32 -32.81
C ALA A 96 -5.50 24.83 -32.67
N ALA A 97 -4.93 25.49 -31.67
CA ALA A 97 -5.04 26.94 -31.42
C ALA A 97 -3.69 27.64 -31.62
#